data_AF-A0A8D8BQA6-F1
#
_entry.id   AF-A0A8D8BQA6-F1
#
_cell.length_a   1.000
_cell.length_b   1.000
_cell.length_c   1.000
_cell.angle_alpha   90.00
_cell.angle_beta   90.00
_cell.angle_gamma   90.00
#
_symmetry.space_group_name_H-M   'P 1'
#
loop_
_entity.id
_entity.type
_entity.pdbx_description
1 polymer ?
#
loop_
_entity_poly.entity_id
_entity_poly.type
_entity_poly.pdbx_seq_one_letter_code
_entity_poly.pdbx_strand_id
1 'polypeptide(L)'
;RCSSAKAFLRPVAHRPNLHISVNSRVTRILIDPITKTTYGVEFIKDRKRYAVKVSKEVVLSAGTIGSPQLLMLSGVGPQENLRQVGIPVIQNLAVGYNLQDHVTLPGLVFTVNQPVTIRERDMRAPTIALDYLLNGRGPFTIPGGAEGLAFVKTNVTFLPPDYPDVELVLGTGAFNN
;
A
#
# COMPACT_ATOMS: atom_id res chain seq x y z
N ARG A 1 -4.14 13.78 8.94
CA ARG A 1 -3.95 12.81 7.81
C ARG A 1 -4.83 13.17 6.62
N CYS A 2 -4.25 13.21 5.42
CA CYS A 2 -4.97 13.24 4.15
C CYS A 2 -4.60 11.98 3.35
N SER A 3 -5.58 11.16 2.99
CA SER A 3 -5.37 9.97 2.15
C SER A 3 -5.89 10.20 0.74
N SER A 4 -5.46 9.40 -0.23
CA SER A 4 -5.99 9.46 -1.60
C SER A 4 -7.52 9.36 -1.65
N ALA A 5 -8.12 8.52 -0.79
CA ALA A 5 -9.57 8.45 -0.67
C ALA A 5 -10.19 9.76 -0.16
N LYS A 6 -9.59 10.42 0.84
CA LYS A 6 -10.08 11.71 1.35
C LYS A 6 -9.91 12.84 0.33
N ALA A 7 -8.79 12.85 -0.39
CA ALA A 7 -8.46 13.88 -1.35
C ALA A 7 -9.25 13.73 -2.66
N PHE A 8 -9.39 12.51 -3.20
CA PHE A 8 -9.88 12.29 -4.56
C PHE A 8 -11.22 11.56 -4.65
N LEU A 9 -11.54 10.64 -3.72
CA LEU A 9 -12.77 9.84 -3.81
C LEU A 9 -13.94 10.49 -3.07
N ARG A 10 -13.74 10.86 -1.80
CA ARG A 10 -14.81 11.42 -0.95
C ARG A 10 -15.47 12.67 -1.54
N PRO A 11 -14.73 13.66 -2.11
CA PRO A 11 -15.35 14.87 -2.62
C PRO A 11 -16.28 14.62 -3.81
N VAL A 12 -16.06 13.55 -4.59
CA VAL A 12 -16.80 13.25 -5.82
C VAL A 12 -17.68 12.00 -5.71
N ALA A 13 -17.80 11.41 -4.52
CA ALA A 13 -18.55 10.17 -4.29
C ALA A 13 -20.05 10.25 -4.60
N HIS A 14 -20.60 11.47 -4.66
CA HIS A 14 -22.01 11.73 -4.97
C HIS A 14 -22.32 11.75 -6.48
N ARG A 15 -21.30 11.69 -7.35
CA ARG A 15 -21.51 11.76 -8.80
C ARG A 15 -22.24 10.50 -9.30
N PRO A 16 -23.30 10.62 -10.12
CA PRO A 16 -24.11 9.48 -10.54
C PRO A 16 -23.36 8.50 -11.46
N ASN A 17 -22.28 8.94 -12.10
CA ASN A 17 -21.44 8.13 -12.97
C ASN A 17 -20.27 7.43 -12.25
N LEU A 18 -20.18 7.51 -10.92
CA LEU A 18 -19.17 6.84 -10.10
C LEU A 18 -19.84 5.95 -9.06
N HIS A 19 -19.61 4.64 -9.17
CA HIS A 19 -20.05 3.67 -8.17
C HIS A 19 -18.87 3.19 -7.33
N ILE A 20 -18.93 3.40 -6.02
CA ILE A 20 -17.90 2.95 -5.08
C ILE A 20 -18.46 1.80 -4.24
N SER A 21 -17.97 0.58 -4.46
CA SER A 21 -18.36 -0.58 -3.66
C SER A 21 -17.25 -0.94 -2.67
N VAL A 22 -17.45 -0.59 -1.39
CA VAL A 22 -16.57 -1.00 -0.29
C VAL A 22 -16.84 -2.44 0.13
N ASN A 23 -15.93 -3.02 0.92
CA ASN A 23 -16.02 -4.40 1.42
C ASN A 23 -16.27 -5.45 0.31
N SER A 24 -15.75 -5.16 -0.89
CA SER A 24 -15.91 -5.98 -2.09
C SER A 24 -14.54 -6.53 -2.49
N ARG A 25 -14.26 -7.78 -2.10
CA ARG A 25 -12.97 -8.42 -2.38
C ARG A 25 -13.03 -9.09 -3.75
N VAL A 26 -12.31 -8.52 -4.72
CA VAL A 26 -12.15 -9.13 -6.04
C VAL A 26 -11.48 -10.49 -5.91
N THR A 27 -11.98 -11.47 -6.64
CA THR A 27 -11.46 -12.85 -6.65
C THR A 27 -10.91 -13.28 -7.98
N ARG A 28 -11.43 -12.73 -9.10
CA ARG A 28 -11.02 -13.10 -10.45
C ARG A 28 -11.36 -12.00 -11.46
N ILE A 29 -10.51 -11.80 -12.45
CA ILE A 29 -10.78 -11.03 -13.67
C ILE A 29 -11.29 -12.03 -14.71
N LEU A 30 -12.42 -11.71 -15.33
CA LEU A 30 -13.05 -12.58 -16.32
C LEU A 30 -12.51 -12.24 -17.71
N ILE A 31 -11.73 -13.15 -18.27
CA ILE A 31 -11.01 -12.97 -19.53
C ILE A 31 -11.42 -14.10 -20.48
N ASP A 32 -11.73 -13.75 -21.71
CA ASP A 32 -12.01 -14.72 -22.76
C ASP A 32 -10.68 -15.37 -23.21
N PRO A 33 -10.55 -16.71 -23.16
CA PRO A 33 -9.26 -17.38 -23.40
C PRO A 33 -8.79 -17.34 -24.86
N ILE A 34 -9.68 -17.05 -25.81
CA ILE A 34 -9.38 -17.04 -27.25
C ILE A 34 -8.98 -15.63 -27.68
N THR A 35 -9.86 -14.66 -27.41
CA THR A 35 -9.68 -13.25 -27.79
C THR A 35 -8.78 -12.51 -26.82
N LYS A 36 -8.53 -13.06 -25.62
CA LYS A 36 -7.80 -12.43 -24.51
C LYS A 36 -8.42 -11.11 -24.05
N THR A 37 -9.69 -10.89 -24.35
CA THR A 37 -10.42 -9.69 -23.97
C THR A 37 -11.03 -9.87 -22.58
N THR A 38 -10.84 -8.88 -21.71
CA THR A 38 -11.49 -8.84 -20.40
C THR A 38 -12.94 -8.40 -20.56
N TYR A 39 -13.88 -9.17 -20.02
CA TYR A 39 -15.32 -8.88 -20.13
C TYR A 39 -16.01 -8.66 -18.79
N GLY A 40 -15.29 -8.84 -17.67
CA GLY A 40 -15.86 -8.57 -16.36
C GLY A 40 -14.90 -8.82 -15.19
N VAL A 41 -15.43 -8.59 -13.99
CA VAL A 41 -14.72 -8.81 -12.72
C VAL A 41 -15.66 -9.55 -11.76
N GLU A 42 -15.13 -10.56 -11.10
CA GLU A 42 -15.80 -11.32 -10.05
C GLU A 42 -15.29 -10.88 -8.67
N PHE A 43 -16.20 -10.69 -7.72
CA PHE A 43 -15.86 -10.31 -6.35
C PHE A 43 -16.82 -10.92 -5.33
N ILE A 44 -16.38 -10.97 -4.08
CA ILE A 44 -17.19 -11.38 -2.94
C ILE A 44 -17.56 -10.14 -2.13
N LYS A 45 -18.85 -10.02 -1.81
CA LYS A 45 -19.41 -9.01 -0.92
C LYS A 45 -20.48 -9.66 -0.06
N ASP A 46 -20.51 -9.37 1.25
CA ASP A 46 -21.51 -9.94 2.17
C ASP A 46 -21.62 -11.47 2.10
N ARG A 47 -20.47 -12.15 1.92
CA ARG A 47 -20.34 -13.61 1.74
C ARG A 47 -21.01 -14.17 0.48
N LYS A 48 -21.45 -13.32 -0.45
CA LYS A 48 -22.01 -13.70 -1.74
C LYS A 48 -21.06 -13.34 -2.87
N ARG A 49 -21.06 -14.16 -3.93
CA ARG A 49 -20.28 -13.94 -5.14
C ARG A 49 -21.10 -13.11 -6.12
N TYR A 50 -20.46 -12.09 -6.68
CA TYR A 50 -21.01 -11.20 -7.68
C TYR A 50 -20.07 -11.14 -8.88
N ALA A 51 -20.63 -10.87 -10.06
CA ALA A 51 -19.88 -10.57 -11.27
C ALA A 51 -20.44 -9.30 -11.90
N VAL A 52 -19.55 -8.39 -12.30
CA VAL A 52 -19.91 -7.16 -13.03
C VAL A 52 -19.27 -7.24 -14.41
N LYS A 53 -20.09 -7.05 -15.45
CA LYS A 53 -19.63 -6.97 -16.83
C LYS A 53 -19.00 -5.61 -17.11
N VAL A 54 -18.00 -5.61 -17.98
CA VAL A 54 -17.23 -4.42 -18.35
C VAL A 54 -17.35 -4.21 -19.85
N SER A 55 -17.58 -2.97 -20.26
CA SER A 55 -17.77 -2.59 -21.67
C SER A 55 -16.53 -1.98 -22.32
N LYS A 56 -15.52 -1.58 -21.54
CA LYS A 56 -14.33 -0.89 -22.04
C LYS A 56 -13.05 -1.52 -21.49
N GLU A 57 -12.78 -1.32 -20.21
CA GLU A 57 -11.50 -1.69 -19.62
C GLU A 57 -11.60 -2.04 -18.13
N VAL A 58 -10.63 -2.82 -17.65
CA VAL A 58 -10.39 -3.08 -16.24
C VAL A 58 -9.01 -2.55 -15.89
N VAL A 59 -8.95 -1.62 -14.93
CA VAL A 59 -7.69 -1.11 -14.38
C VAL A 59 -7.45 -1.77 -13.04
N LEU A 60 -6.33 -2.49 -12.92
CA LEU A 60 -5.96 -3.19 -11.69
C LEU A 60 -5.09 -2.29 -10.81
N SER A 61 -5.51 -2.06 -9.57
CA SER A 61 -4.80 -1.22 -8.60
C SER A 61 -4.80 -1.85 -7.20
N ALA A 62 -4.58 -3.16 -7.13
CA ALA A 62 -4.61 -3.95 -5.90
C ALA A 62 -3.24 -3.99 -5.16
N GLY A 63 -2.34 -3.04 -5.47
CA GLY A 63 -0.99 -2.97 -4.91
C GLY A 63 -0.01 -4.00 -5.51
N THR A 64 1.25 -3.94 -5.09
CA THR A 64 2.35 -4.79 -5.58
C THR A 64 2.17 -6.27 -5.24
N ILE A 65 1.42 -6.59 -4.18
CA ILE A 65 1.13 -7.97 -3.76
C ILE A 65 -0.19 -8.47 -4.37
N GLY A 66 -1.27 -7.70 -4.23
CA GLY A 66 -2.61 -8.14 -4.64
C GLY A 66 -2.81 -8.17 -6.16
N SER A 67 -2.15 -7.28 -6.91
CA SER A 67 -2.29 -7.23 -8.38
C SER A 67 -1.74 -8.47 -9.08
N PRO A 68 -0.47 -8.90 -8.84
CA PRO A 68 0.03 -10.13 -9.47
C PRO A 68 -0.74 -11.37 -9.01
N GLN A 69 -1.17 -11.42 -7.74
CA GLN A 69 -2.02 -12.50 -7.26
C GLN A 69 -3.32 -12.60 -8.06
N LEU A 70 -4.03 -11.48 -8.26
CA LEU A 70 -5.29 -11.46 -9.01
C LEU A 70 -5.11 -11.83 -10.49
N LEU A 71 -4.03 -11.36 -11.12
CA LEU A 71 -3.70 -11.75 -12.49
C LEU A 71 -3.48 -13.27 -12.59
N MET A 72 -2.69 -13.84 -11.67
CA MET A 72 -2.43 -15.29 -11.63
C MET A 72 -3.72 -16.09 -11.38
N LEU A 73 -4.58 -15.67 -10.43
CA LEU A 73 -5.89 -16.27 -10.19
C LEU A 73 -6.85 -16.19 -11.40
N SER A 74 -6.54 -15.30 -12.35
CA SER A 74 -7.28 -15.09 -13.59
C SER A 74 -6.60 -15.76 -14.80
N GLY A 75 -5.57 -16.58 -14.59
CA GLY A 75 -4.88 -17.31 -15.65
C GLY A 75 -3.80 -16.52 -16.39
N VAL A 76 -3.39 -15.36 -15.87
CA VAL A 76 -2.32 -14.53 -16.43
C VAL A 76 -1.11 -14.56 -15.49
N GLY A 77 -0.06 -15.28 -15.88
CA GLY A 77 1.13 -15.44 -15.06
C GLY A 77 2.00 -16.62 -15.47
N PRO A 78 3.00 -16.99 -14.66
CA PRO A 78 3.97 -18.04 -15.03
C PRO A 78 3.26 -19.38 -15.17
N GLN A 79 3.35 -19.97 -16.35
CA GLN A 79 2.59 -21.17 -16.72
C GLN A 79 2.78 -22.32 -15.72
N GLU A 80 4.01 -22.54 -15.24
CA GLU A 80 4.38 -23.58 -14.30
C GLU A 80 3.65 -23.38 -12.97
N ASN A 81 3.68 -22.15 -12.42
CA ASN A 81 2.99 -21.79 -11.19
C ASN A 81 1.48 -21.98 -11.33
N LEU A 82 0.89 -21.55 -12.46
CA LEU A 82 -0.55 -21.69 -12.70
C LEU A 82 -0.98 -23.16 -12.78
N ARG A 83 -0.23 -23.99 -13.51
CA ARG A 83 -0.50 -25.42 -13.64
C ARG A 83 -0.38 -26.16 -12.31
N GLN A 84 0.59 -25.81 -11.46
CA GLN A 84 0.78 -26.43 -10.14
C GLN A 84 -0.46 -26.32 -9.24
N VAL A 85 -1.23 -25.23 -9.38
CA VAL A 85 -2.45 -24.99 -8.59
C VAL A 85 -3.74 -25.21 -9.40
N GLY A 86 -3.65 -25.83 -10.58
CA GLY A 86 -4.80 -26.18 -11.40
C GLY A 86 -5.52 -25.00 -12.06
N ILE A 87 -4.84 -23.87 -12.27
CA ILE A 87 -5.41 -22.70 -12.95
C ILE A 87 -5.14 -22.81 -14.47
N PRO A 88 -6.18 -22.71 -15.33
CA PRO A 88 -6.01 -22.63 -16.77
C PRO A 88 -5.16 -21.42 -17.18
N VAL A 89 -4.21 -21.65 -18.08
CA VAL A 89 -3.28 -20.62 -18.55
C VAL A 89 -3.92 -19.88 -19.71
N ILE A 90 -4.29 -18.61 -19.50
CA ILE A 90 -4.75 -17.70 -20.56
C ILE A 90 -3.55 -17.04 -21.22
N GLN A 91 -2.57 -16.61 -20.42
CA GLN A 91 -1.37 -15.95 -20.93
C GLN A 91 -0.18 -16.21 -20.00
N ASN A 92 0.88 -16.77 -20.57
CA ASN A 92 2.15 -16.98 -19.86
C ASN A 92 2.97 -15.68 -19.82
N LEU A 93 3.15 -15.11 -18.63
CA LEU A 93 3.91 -13.88 -18.38
C LEU A 93 4.63 -13.96 -17.03
N ALA A 94 5.73 -13.24 -16.85
CA ALA A 94 6.49 -13.15 -15.61
C ALA A 94 5.79 -12.30 -14.52
N VAL A 95 4.48 -12.53 -14.31
CA VAL A 95 3.69 -11.87 -13.27
C VAL A 95 4.18 -12.32 -11.89
N GLY A 96 4.39 -11.35 -10.99
CA GLY A 96 4.88 -11.60 -9.64
C GLY A 96 6.41 -11.60 -9.50
N TYR A 97 7.15 -11.47 -10.61
CA TYR A 97 8.61 -11.28 -10.57
C TYR A 97 8.97 -9.80 -10.37
N ASN A 98 10.25 -9.55 -10.03
CA ASN A 98 10.81 -8.22 -9.83
C ASN A 98 10.13 -7.42 -8.70
N LEU A 99 9.77 -8.11 -7.60
CA LEU A 99 9.38 -7.43 -6.36
C LEU A 99 10.60 -6.69 -5.80
N GLN A 100 10.43 -5.39 -5.56
CA GLN A 100 11.42 -4.54 -4.93
C GLN A 100 10.77 -3.89 -3.71
N ASP A 101 11.56 -3.76 -2.65
CA ASP A 101 11.16 -3.07 -1.43
C ASP A 101 12.40 -2.40 -0.82
N HIS A 102 12.18 -1.41 0.03
CA HIS A 102 13.24 -0.74 0.77
C HIS A 102 13.45 -1.46 2.10
N VAL A 103 14.56 -2.19 2.22
CA VAL A 103 14.93 -2.84 3.48
C VAL A 103 15.34 -1.77 4.49
N THR A 104 14.68 -1.75 5.63
CA THR A 104 14.96 -0.79 6.71
C THR A 104 15.77 -1.47 7.80
N LEU A 105 16.83 -0.81 8.28
CA LEU A 105 17.57 -1.20 9.49
C LEU A 105 17.06 -0.37 10.68
N PRO A 106 16.15 -0.90 11.53
CA PRO A 106 15.86 -0.27 12.79
C PRO A 106 17.06 -0.43 13.74
N GLY A 107 17.35 0.57 14.58
CA GLY A 107 18.28 0.37 15.71
C GLY A 107 19.44 1.35 15.83
N LEU A 108 19.55 2.37 14.98
CA LEU A 108 20.42 3.52 15.27
C LEU A 108 19.72 4.43 16.31
N VAL A 109 19.83 4.04 17.57
CA VAL A 109 19.20 4.71 18.70
C VAL A 109 20.23 5.54 19.43
N PHE A 110 19.89 6.81 19.67
CA PHE A 110 20.72 7.73 20.44
C PHE A 110 19.94 8.21 21.65
N THR A 111 20.60 8.27 22.80
CA THR A 111 20.03 8.90 23.99
C THR A 111 20.23 10.41 23.90
N VAL A 112 19.26 11.16 24.42
CA VAL A 112 19.35 12.62 24.54
C VAL A 112 19.20 13.02 26.00
N ASN A 113 19.98 14.02 26.43
CA ASN A 113 19.95 14.52 27.81
C ASN A 113 18.74 15.44 28.08
N GLN A 114 17.99 15.83 27.04
CA GLN A 114 16.83 16.70 27.17
C GLN A 114 15.52 15.89 27.01
N PRO A 115 14.43 16.27 27.71
CA PRO A 115 13.14 15.58 27.63
C PRO A 115 12.35 16.01 26.38
N VAL A 116 12.98 15.98 25.21
CA VAL A 116 12.40 16.42 23.93
C VAL A 116 11.85 15.26 23.09
N THR A 117 12.08 14.03 23.52
CA THR A 117 11.61 12.83 22.81
C THR A 117 10.17 12.49 23.13
N ILE A 118 9.50 11.85 22.18
CA ILE A 118 8.15 11.34 22.37
C ILE A 118 8.22 10.03 23.14
N ARG A 119 7.59 10.02 24.31
CA ARG A 119 7.51 8.85 25.19
C ARG A 119 6.16 8.18 25.00
N GLU A 120 6.17 6.85 25.00
CA GLU A 120 4.94 6.07 24.84
C GLU A 120 3.91 6.40 25.93
N ARG A 121 4.35 6.57 27.18
CA ARG A 121 3.47 6.96 28.29
C ARG A 121 2.70 8.26 28.06
N ASP A 122 3.33 9.22 27.40
CA ASP A 122 2.73 10.53 27.14
C ASP A 122 1.66 10.42 26.06
N MET A 123 1.84 9.52 25.08
CA MET A 123 0.82 9.25 24.05
C MET A 123 -0.46 8.64 24.63
N ARG A 124 -0.38 8.00 25.79
CA ARG A 124 -1.54 7.42 26.49
C ARG A 124 -2.24 8.42 27.40
N ALA A 125 -1.69 9.61 27.61
CA ALA A 125 -2.28 10.62 28.48
C ALA A 125 -3.60 11.16 27.87
N PRO A 126 -4.72 11.14 28.61
CA PRO A 126 -6.00 11.64 28.11
C PRO A 126 -5.95 13.11 27.68
N THR A 127 -5.12 13.92 28.34
CA THR A 127 -4.92 15.34 28.02
C THR A 127 -4.34 15.55 26.62
N ILE A 128 -3.39 14.71 26.20
CA ILE A 128 -2.78 14.78 24.87
C ILE A 128 -3.78 14.36 23.79
N ALA A 129 -4.57 13.31 24.05
CA ALA A 129 -5.63 12.90 23.15
C ALA A 129 -6.71 13.99 23.01
N LEU A 130 -7.11 14.61 24.13
CA LEU A 130 -8.12 15.66 24.14
C LEU A 130 -7.64 16.93 23.43
N ASP A 131 -6.39 17.34 23.64
CA ASP A 131 -5.80 18.50 22.97
C ASP A 131 -5.71 18.29 21.44
N TYR A 132 -5.40 17.08 21.00
CA TYR A 132 -5.47 16.72 19.57
C TYR A 132 -6.89 16.82 19.02
N LEU A 133 -7.88 16.28 19.73
CA LEU A 133 -9.27 16.26 19.27
C LEU A 133 -9.91 17.65 19.23
N LEU A 134 -9.65 18.48 20.25
CA LEU A 134 -10.26 19.79 20.39
C LEU A 134 -9.49 20.88 19.61
N ASN A 135 -8.16 20.87 19.71
CA ASN A 135 -7.32 21.95 19.19
C ASN A 135 -6.51 21.56 17.94
N GLY A 136 -6.49 20.28 17.55
CA GLY A 136 -5.75 19.81 16.39
C GLY A 136 -4.23 19.95 16.55
N ARG A 137 -3.73 19.92 17.79
CA ARG A 137 -2.32 20.12 18.16
C ARG A 137 -1.76 18.91 18.88
N GLY A 138 -0.45 18.96 19.15
CA GLY A 138 0.24 17.95 19.93
C GLY A 138 0.80 16.79 19.09
N PRO A 139 1.44 15.81 19.74
CA PRO A 139 2.25 14.79 19.09
C PRO A 139 1.48 13.87 18.13
N PHE A 140 0.15 13.77 18.24
CA PHE A 140 -0.67 13.03 17.27
C PHE A 140 -0.76 13.69 15.88
N THR A 141 -0.26 14.92 15.70
CA THR A 141 -0.20 15.59 14.40
C THR A 141 1.02 15.22 13.56
N ILE A 142 2.05 14.61 14.16
CA ILE A 142 3.31 14.29 13.48
C ILE A 142 3.21 12.96 12.73
N PRO A 143 4.07 12.72 11.71
CA PRO A 143 4.03 11.50 10.91
C PRO A 143 4.71 10.29 11.59
N GLY A 144 4.56 10.13 12.90
CA GLY A 144 5.09 8.98 13.64
C GLY A 144 6.61 8.94 13.73
N GLY A 145 7.25 10.08 14.03
CA GLY A 145 8.71 10.15 14.21
C GLY A 145 9.49 10.13 12.89
N ALA A 146 8.94 10.68 11.80
CA ALA A 146 9.74 11.01 10.61
C ALA A 146 9.83 12.55 10.52
N GLU A 147 10.71 13.13 11.32
CA GLU A 147 10.85 14.59 11.47
C GLU A 147 11.95 15.17 10.60
N GLY A 148 12.97 14.35 10.28
CA GLY A 148 14.02 14.68 9.34
C GLY A 148 14.20 13.55 8.33
N LEU A 149 14.54 13.91 7.11
CA LEU A 149 14.88 12.97 6.04
C LEU A 149 16.21 13.38 5.43
N ALA A 150 17.08 12.42 5.15
CA ALA A 150 18.28 12.64 4.37
C ALA A 150 18.45 11.51 3.36
N PHE A 151 18.83 11.86 2.14
CA PHE A 151 19.20 10.92 1.10
C PHE A 151 20.71 10.97 0.96
N VAL A 152 21.36 9.83 1.20
CA VAL A 152 22.82 9.72 1.22
C VAL A 152 23.24 8.74 0.14
N LYS A 153 24.36 9.06 -0.49
CA LYS A 153 25.10 8.13 -1.34
C LYS A 153 26.28 7.55 -0.56
N THR A 154 26.33 6.23 -0.41
CA THR A 154 27.49 5.56 0.18
C THR A 154 28.63 5.42 -0.83
N ASN A 155 29.83 5.15 -0.35
CA ASN A 155 31.00 4.89 -1.19
C ASN A 155 31.04 3.47 -1.78
N VAL A 156 30.07 2.61 -1.47
CA VAL A 156 30.02 1.20 -1.93
C VAL A 156 29.10 0.97 -3.11
N THR A 157 28.31 1.96 -3.52
CA THR A 157 27.37 1.84 -4.65
C THR A 157 27.98 2.22 -6.00
N PHE A 158 27.59 1.49 -7.04
CA PHE A 158 27.96 1.75 -8.44
C PHE A 158 26.92 2.63 -9.17
N LEU A 159 25.90 3.11 -8.46
CA LEU A 159 24.88 4.00 -9.04
C LEU A 159 25.50 5.34 -9.49
N PRO A 160 24.84 6.07 -10.41
CA PRO A 160 25.27 7.39 -10.84
C PRO A 160 25.53 8.37 -9.68
N PRO A 161 26.36 9.41 -9.85
CA PRO A 161 26.71 10.36 -8.80
C PRO A 161 25.52 10.94 -8.03
N ASP A 162 24.42 11.24 -8.71
CA ASP A 162 23.26 11.93 -8.13
C ASP A 162 22.18 10.98 -7.57
N TYR A 163 22.46 9.67 -7.51
CA TYR A 163 21.51 8.67 -7.05
C TYR A 163 21.82 8.27 -5.61
N PRO A 164 20.95 8.59 -4.64
CA PRO A 164 21.11 8.08 -3.29
C PRO A 164 20.80 6.59 -3.24
N ASP A 165 21.53 5.87 -2.40
CA ASP A 165 21.34 4.45 -2.13
C ASP A 165 20.86 4.18 -0.70
N VAL A 166 20.81 5.22 0.15
CA VAL A 166 20.31 5.16 1.52
C VAL A 166 19.37 6.34 1.81
N GLU A 167 18.22 6.03 2.40
CA GLU A 167 17.33 6.99 3.03
C GLU A 167 17.49 6.91 4.54
N LEU A 168 17.85 8.02 5.17
CA LEU A 168 17.87 8.17 6.63
C LEU A 168 16.57 8.83 7.07
N VAL A 169 15.79 8.11 7.87
CA VAL A 169 14.60 8.63 8.52
C VAL A 169 14.93 8.94 9.97
N LEU A 170 14.97 10.22 10.30
CA LEU A 170 15.30 10.72 11.62
C LEU A 170 14.02 10.96 12.41
N GLY A 171 13.95 10.33 13.57
CA GLY A 171 12.76 10.30 14.40
C GLY A 171 13.01 10.52 15.86
N THR A 172 12.02 11.15 16.50
CA THR A 172 11.94 11.14 17.96
C THR A 172 11.17 9.91 18.41
N GLY A 173 11.70 9.23 19.42
CA GLY A 173 11.09 8.06 20.03
C GLY A 173 11.90 7.60 21.23
N ALA A 174 11.23 7.05 22.24
CA ALA A 174 11.88 6.54 23.44
C ALA A 174 11.92 5.00 23.43
N PHE A 175 13.06 4.43 23.77
CA PHE A 175 13.20 2.99 24.05
C PHE A 175 12.89 2.62 25.51
N ASN A 176 12.53 3.58 26.37
CA ASN A 176 12.38 3.37 27.81
C ASN A 176 10.99 3.80 28.34
N ASN A 177 10.47 2.97 29.27
CA ASN A 177 9.20 3.06 30.01
C ASN A 177 8.88 4.44 30.62
#